data_AF-A0A2N0RGT4-F1
#
_entry.id   AF-A0A2N0RGT4-F1
#
_cell.length_a   1.000
_cell.length_b   1.000
_cell.length_c   1.000
_cell.angle_alpha   90.00
_cell.angle_beta   90.00
_cell.angle_gamma   90.00
#
_symmetry.space_group_name_H-M   'P 1'
#
loop_
_entity.id
_entity.type
_entity.pdbx_description
1 polymer ?
#
loop_
_entity_poly.entity_id
_entity_poly.type
_entity_poly.pdbx_seq_one_letter_code
_entity_poly.pdbx_strand_id
1 'polypeptide(L)'
;KGNEEILGGYNPLKWETTGKWCKANDSFIFSFKNKNIKDAILSNVKDASRALDYSGVCGPRFGCDLTIYNINNPAAAFDTTYCNKMSYERSIRDTREAFSIEDYEVFQIIRK
;
A
#
# COMPACT_ATOMS: atom_id res chain seq x y z
N LYS A 1 -14.17 11.61 -13.28
CA LYS A 1 -13.69 10.56 -14.21
C LYS A 1 -12.39 10.08 -13.60
N GLY A 2 -12.36 8.88 -13.03
CA GLY A 2 -11.18 8.35 -12.36
C GLY A 2 -9.98 8.37 -13.29
N ASN A 3 -8.87 8.87 -12.78
CA ASN A 3 -7.55 8.52 -13.28
C ASN A 3 -7.46 6.99 -13.27
N GLU A 4 -7.17 6.36 -14.41
CA GLU A 4 -7.00 4.90 -14.54
C GLU A 4 -5.68 4.43 -13.88
N GLU A 5 -5.44 4.91 -12.67
CA GLU A 5 -4.27 4.67 -11.84
C GLU A 5 -4.56 3.48 -10.92
N ILE A 6 -3.63 2.54 -10.88
CA ILE A 6 -3.67 1.41 -9.94
C ILE A 6 -2.49 1.58 -9.00
N LEU A 7 -2.76 1.52 -7.71
CA LEU A 7 -1.75 1.50 -6.64
C LEU A 7 -1.92 0.20 -5.89
N GLY A 8 -0.82 -0.44 -5.53
CA GLY A 8 -0.91 -1.69 -4.80
C GLY A 8 0.40 -2.09 -4.14
N GLY A 9 0.35 -3.23 -3.45
CA GLY A 9 1.52 -3.82 -2.84
C GLY A 9 1.33 -5.31 -2.57
N TYR A 10 2.45 -5.98 -2.42
CA TYR A 10 2.53 -7.39 -2.09
C TYR A 10 3.00 -7.57 -0.65
N ASN A 11 2.14 -8.21 0.14
CA ASN A 11 2.47 -8.67 1.49
C ASN A 11 2.82 -10.17 1.40
N PRO A 12 4.07 -10.57 1.65
CA PRO A 12 4.46 -11.99 1.65
C PRO A 12 3.96 -12.75 2.89
N LEU A 13 3.40 -12.04 3.88
CA LEU A 13 2.91 -12.58 5.13
C LEU A 13 1.38 -12.62 5.16
N LYS A 14 0.85 -13.27 6.18
CA LYS A 14 -0.58 -13.20 6.52
C LYS A 14 -0.89 -11.80 7.07
N TRP A 15 -1.98 -11.19 6.60
CA TRP A 15 -2.54 -9.98 7.20
C TRP A 15 -3.06 -10.26 8.61
N GLU A 16 -2.64 -9.44 9.57
CA GLU A 16 -3.07 -9.52 10.97
C GLU A 16 -3.28 -8.10 11.53
N THR A 17 -3.97 -8.01 12.66
CA THR A 17 -4.19 -6.74 13.37
C THR A 17 -3.52 -6.81 14.73
N THR A 18 -2.19 -6.63 14.76
CA THR A 18 -1.37 -6.75 15.97
C THR A 18 -1.01 -5.40 16.60
N GLY A 19 -1.28 -4.29 15.91
CA GLY A 19 -0.90 -2.94 16.37
C GLY A 19 0.59 -2.63 16.24
N LYS A 20 1.35 -3.41 15.46
CA LYS A 20 2.80 -3.30 15.33
C LYS A 20 3.25 -3.16 13.88
N TRP A 21 4.43 -2.59 13.71
CA TRP A 21 5.20 -2.73 12.47
C TRP A 21 5.61 -4.19 12.29
N CYS A 22 5.46 -4.69 11.06
CA CYS A 22 5.80 -6.05 10.72
C CYS A 22 6.93 -6.08 9.69
N LYS A 23 7.91 -6.97 9.93
CA LYS A 23 9.05 -7.15 9.06
C LYS A 23 8.70 -8.05 7.88
N ALA A 24 8.81 -7.54 6.66
CA ALA A 24 8.62 -8.34 5.44
C ALA A 24 9.70 -8.00 4.42
N ASN A 25 10.62 -8.94 4.15
CA ASN A 25 11.77 -8.70 3.25
C ASN A 25 11.38 -8.74 1.77
N ASP A 26 10.39 -9.55 1.42
CA ASP A 26 9.94 -9.73 0.04
C ASP A 26 8.74 -8.84 -0.30
N SER A 27 8.51 -7.79 0.51
CA SER A 27 7.43 -6.85 0.25
C SER A 27 7.83 -5.84 -0.82
N PHE A 28 6.89 -5.52 -1.70
CA PHE A 28 7.05 -4.47 -2.70
C PHE A 28 5.74 -3.73 -2.87
N ILE A 29 5.84 -2.46 -3.27
CA ILE A 29 4.70 -1.66 -3.72
C ILE A 29 4.86 -1.36 -5.20
N PHE A 30 3.73 -1.11 -5.87
CA PHE A 30 3.70 -0.84 -7.28
C PHE A 30 2.65 0.20 -7.66
N SER A 31 2.84 0.79 -8.84
CA SER A 31 1.81 1.58 -9.50
C SER A 31 1.79 1.38 -11.01
N PHE A 32 0.59 1.55 -11.57
CA PHE A 32 0.36 1.62 -13.01
C PHE A 32 -0.40 2.90 -13.33
N LYS A 33 0.04 3.63 -14.36
CA LYS A 33 -0.74 4.73 -14.94
C LYS A 33 -1.42 4.21 -16.21
N ASN A 34 -2.71 4.52 -16.38
CA ASN A 34 -3.50 4.11 -17.55
C ASN A 34 -3.39 2.61 -17.86
N LYS A 35 -3.24 1.79 -16.81
CA LYS A 35 -3.04 0.33 -16.91
C LYS A 35 -1.91 -0.10 -17.86
N ASN A 36 -0.91 0.76 -18.10
CA ASN A 36 0.23 0.46 -18.96
C ASN A 36 1.38 -0.18 -18.16
N ILE A 37 1.70 -1.44 -18.47
CA ILE A 37 2.79 -2.17 -17.82
C ILE A 37 4.17 -1.56 -18.09
N LYS A 38 4.35 -0.87 -19.22
CA LYS A 38 5.65 -0.27 -19.58
C LYS A 38 6.06 0.88 -18.66
N ASP A 39 5.06 1.55 -18.10
CA ASP A 39 5.24 2.68 -17.19
C ASP A 39 5.09 2.25 -15.72
N ALA A 40 5.04 0.94 -15.48
CA ALA A 40 4.87 0.40 -14.14
C ALA A 40 6.07 0.77 -13.26
N ILE A 41 5.77 1.24 -12.05
CA ILE A 41 6.78 1.41 -11.02
C ILE A 41 6.68 0.20 -10.12
N LEU A 42 7.79 -0.52 -9.97
CA LEU A 42 7.97 -1.53 -8.94
C LEU A 42 8.99 -0.98 -7.94
N SER A 43 8.66 -1.04 -6.66
CA SER A 43 9.47 -0.49 -5.58
C SER A 43 9.59 -1.55 -4.48
N ASN A 44 10.77 -2.16 -4.36
CA ASN A 44 10.99 -3.14 -3.31
C ASN A 44 11.17 -2.43 -1.97
N VAL A 45 10.94 -3.18 -0.89
CA VAL A 45 11.20 -2.67 0.44
C VAL A 45 12.69 -2.46 0.66
N LYS A 46 13.05 -1.29 1.20
CA LYS A 46 14.41 -0.92 1.59
C LYS A 46 14.62 -1.09 3.10
N ASP A 47 13.66 -0.60 3.90
CA ASP A 47 13.61 -0.84 5.35
C ASP A 47 12.55 -1.89 5.65
N ALA A 48 12.96 -3.15 5.59
CA ALA A 48 12.06 -4.27 5.83
C ALA A 48 11.45 -4.24 7.23
N SER A 49 12.07 -3.60 8.23
CA SER A 49 11.55 -3.56 9.62
C SER A 49 10.24 -2.77 9.75
N ARG A 50 9.95 -1.92 8.77
CA ARG A 50 8.74 -1.09 8.66
C ARG A 50 8.00 -1.35 7.36
N ALA A 51 8.07 -2.57 6.83
CA ALA A 51 7.45 -2.92 5.56
C ALA A 51 5.92 -2.79 5.60
N LEU A 52 5.29 -3.16 6.72
CA LEU A 52 3.84 -3.27 6.89
C LEU A 52 3.41 -2.71 8.25
N ASP A 53 2.25 -2.06 8.29
CA ASP A 53 1.64 -1.57 9.52
C ASP A 53 0.34 -2.34 9.82
N TYR A 54 0.33 -3.12 10.90
CA TYR A 54 -0.80 -3.95 11.32
C TYR A 54 -1.69 -3.25 12.37
N SER A 55 -1.68 -1.92 12.37
CA SER A 55 -2.58 -1.11 13.21
C SER A 55 -4.04 -1.31 12.82
N GLY A 56 -4.93 -1.44 13.80
CA GLY A 56 -6.37 -1.64 13.57
C GLY A 56 -7.12 -0.45 12.97
N VAL A 57 -6.45 0.71 12.86
CA VAL A 57 -6.95 1.90 12.16
C VAL A 57 -6.52 1.90 10.69
N CYS A 58 -5.58 1.03 10.29
CA CYS A 58 -5.06 0.97 8.94
C CYS A 58 -5.81 -0.08 8.10
N GLY A 59 -5.95 0.21 6.81
CA GLY A 59 -6.21 -0.80 5.79
C GLY A 59 -4.92 -1.52 5.41
N PRO A 60 -4.77 -1.92 4.13
CA PRO A 60 -3.50 -2.41 3.60
C PRO A 60 -2.47 -1.26 3.56
N ARG A 61 -1.66 -1.15 4.61
CA ARG A 61 -0.62 -0.11 4.71
C ARG A 61 0.77 -0.70 4.55
N PHE A 62 1.47 -0.22 3.51
CA PHE A 62 2.83 -0.62 3.18
C PHE A 62 3.78 0.51 3.58
N GLY A 63 4.45 0.33 4.72
CA GLY A 63 5.30 1.34 5.33
C GLY A 63 4.54 2.64 5.60
N CYS A 64 5.21 3.76 5.33
CA CYS A 64 4.55 5.06 5.20
C CYS A 64 4.44 5.45 3.73
N ASP A 65 4.57 4.49 2.82
CA ASP A 65 4.85 4.72 1.40
C ASP A 65 3.61 4.53 0.53
N LEU A 66 2.76 3.55 0.87
CA LEU A 66 1.37 3.47 0.43
C LEU A 66 0.50 3.40 1.69
N THR A 67 -0.14 4.53 2.00
CA THR A 67 -0.89 4.70 3.23
C THR A 67 -2.37 4.77 2.94
N ILE A 68 -3.14 3.91 3.61
CA ILE A 68 -4.60 3.83 3.59
C ILE A 68 -5.04 3.56 5.03
N TYR A 69 -5.70 4.52 5.69
CA TYR A 69 -6.21 4.36 7.05
C TYR A 69 -7.45 5.21 7.31
N ASN A 70 -8.12 4.92 8.43
CA ASN A 70 -9.17 5.74 8.99
C ASN A 70 -8.87 6.01 10.47
N ILE A 71 -8.64 7.27 10.84
CA ILE A 71 -8.31 7.63 12.22
C ILE A 71 -9.53 7.75 13.13
N ASN A 72 -10.70 7.97 12.54
CA ASN A 72 -11.93 8.38 13.22
C ASN A 72 -12.85 7.21 13.53
N ASN A 73 -12.88 6.20 12.66
CA ASN A 73 -13.74 5.03 12.80
C ASN A 73 -13.19 3.83 11.99
N PRO A 74 -12.63 2.80 12.67
CA PRO A 74 -12.15 1.57 12.02
C PRO A 74 -13.21 0.81 11.21
N ALA A 75 -14.51 1.05 11.47
CA ALA A 75 -15.63 0.43 10.76
C ALA A 75 -16.15 1.26 9.57
N ALA A 76 -15.58 2.44 9.32
CA ALA A 76 -15.97 3.29 8.19
C ALA A 76 -14.99 3.15 7.01
N ALA A 77 -15.38 3.68 5.85
CA ALA A 77 -14.51 3.75 4.68
C ALA A 77 -13.21 4.51 5.00
N PHE A 78 -12.10 4.13 4.37
CA PHE A 78 -10.83 4.84 4.54
C PHE A 78 -10.96 6.30 4.09
N ASP A 79 -10.60 7.23 4.98
CA ASP A 79 -10.72 8.68 4.73
C ASP A 79 -9.36 9.35 4.48
N THR A 80 -8.27 8.63 4.77
CA THR A 80 -6.91 9.16 4.60
C THR A 80 -6.08 8.23 3.74
N THR A 81 -5.62 8.79 2.62
CA THR A 81 -4.78 8.11 1.64
C THR A 81 -3.66 9.03 1.19
N TYR A 82 -2.46 8.50 1.01
CA TYR A 82 -1.37 9.22 0.34
C TYR A 82 -0.22 8.25 0.02
N CYS A 83 0.66 8.70 -0.85
CA CYS A 83 1.93 8.04 -1.12
C CYS A 83 3.09 8.90 -0.65
N ASN A 84 4.11 8.26 -0.10
CA ASN A 84 5.38 8.90 0.26
C ASN A 84 6.52 7.93 -0.08
N LYS A 85 7.76 8.39 0.01
CA LYS A 85 8.93 7.54 -0.15
C LYS A 85 9.76 7.59 1.14
N MET A 86 9.69 6.51 1.92
CA MET A 86 10.32 6.36 3.23
C MET A 86 11.00 4.99 3.35
N SER A 87 10.23 3.91 3.29
CA SER A 87 10.68 2.54 3.57
C SER A 87 10.89 1.71 2.31
N TYR A 88 10.44 2.19 1.14
CA TYR A 88 10.58 1.54 -0.16
C TYR A 88 11.55 2.31 -1.07
N GLU A 89 12.10 1.62 -2.07
CA GLU A 89 13.19 2.13 -2.91
C GLU A 89 12.81 3.36 -3.74
N ARG A 90 11.58 3.39 -4.25
CA ARG A 90 11.04 4.36 -5.21
C ARG A 90 9.68 4.88 -4.75
N SER A 91 9.38 6.14 -5.08
CA SER A 91 8.02 6.67 -4.98
C SER A 91 7.15 6.02 -6.05
N ILE A 92 5.92 5.64 -5.69
CA ILE A 92 4.94 5.08 -6.65
C ILE A 92 3.98 6.14 -7.21
N ARG A 93 4.03 7.38 -6.71
CA ARG A 93 3.33 8.54 -7.26
C ARG A 93 4.26 9.75 -7.30
N ASP A 94 3.98 10.68 -8.20
CA ASP A 94 4.75 11.92 -8.36
C ASP A 94 4.38 12.98 -7.31
N THR A 95 3.22 12.82 -6.67
CA THR A 95 2.69 13.73 -5.65
C THR A 95 2.46 13.01 -4.32
N ARG A 96 2.48 13.77 -3.22
CA ARG A 96 2.08 13.35 -1.87
C ARG A 96 0.63 13.70 -1.55
N GLU A 97 -0.09 14.30 -2.49
CA GLU A 97 -1.49 14.65 -2.33
C GLU A 97 -2.37 13.41 -2.08
N ALA A 98 -3.41 13.61 -1.29
CA ALA A 98 -4.41 12.59 -1.00
C ALA A 98 -5.20 12.21 -2.25
N PHE A 99 -5.78 11.02 -2.24
CA PHE A 99 -6.55 10.48 -3.38
C PHE A 99 -7.79 9.70 -2.94
N SER A 100 -8.88 9.83 -3.69
CA SER A 100 -10.06 8.97 -3.45
C SER A 100 -9.80 7.55 -3.96
N ILE A 101 -10.28 6.56 -3.21
CA ILE A 101 -10.32 5.16 -3.67
C ILE A 101 -11.68 4.94 -4.32
N GLU A 102 -11.70 4.60 -5.61
CA GLU A 102 -12.94 4.19 -6.29
C GLU A 102 -13.30 2.75 -5.95
N ASP A 103 -12.30 1.86 -5.90
CA ASP A 103 -12.45 0.45 -5.53
C ASP A 103 -11.12 -0.11 -4.97
N TYR A 104 -11.18 -1.22 -4.24
CA TYR A 104 -10.00 -1.96 -3.80
C TYR A 104 -10.25 -3.47 -3.80
N GLU A 105 -9.23 -4.23 -4.17
CA GLU A 105 -9.28 -5.69 -4.25
C GLU A 105 -8.11 -6.30 -3.46
N VAL A 106 -8.36 -7.46 -2.84
CA VAL A 106 -7.33 -8.22 -2.11
C VAL A 106 -7.31 -9.65 -2.63
N PHE A 107 -6.15 -10.09 -3.10
CA PHE A 107 -5.93 -11.43 -3.64
C PHE A 107 -4.95 -12.22 -2.79
N GLN A 108 -5.26 -13.49 -2.54
CA GLN A 108 -4.36 -14.42 -1.87
C GLN A 108 -3.74 -15.39 -2.90
N ILE A 109 -2.41 -15.45 -2.94
CA ILE A 109 -1.68 -16.40 -3.79
C ILE A 109 -1.59 -17.74 -3.08
N ILE A 110 -2.16 -18.79 -3.66
CA ILE A 110 -2.06 -20.18 -3.17
C ILE A 110 -1.04 -20.92 -4.04
N ARG A 111 0.06 -21.37 -3.44
CA ARG A 111 1.03 -22.24 -4.14
C ARG A 111 0.41 -23.63 -4.32
N LYS A 112 0.60 -24.21 -5.51
CA LYS A 112 0.23 -25.60 -5.79
C LYS A 112 1.32 -26.56 -5.33
#